data_AF-A0A7S0KJD0-F1
#
_entry.id   AF-A0A7S0KJD0-F1
#
_cell.length_a   1.000
_cell.length_b   1.000
_cell.length_c   1.000
_cell.angle_alpha   90.00
_cell.angle_beta   90.00
_cell.angle_gamma   90.00
#
_symmetry.space_group_name_H-M   'P 1'
#
loop_
_entity.id
_entity.type
_entity.pdbx_description
1 polymer ?
#
loop_
_entity_poly.entity_id
_entity_poly.type
_entity_poly.pdbx_seq_one_letter_code
_entity_poly.pdbx_strand_id
1 'polypeptide(L)'
;ANGDAELMCGGCSATVSGLSGACAKHGRDELQFKCRFCCSPAVFFCFGSTHFCERCHVTRPDWKPQPPPKTCTRATCPLGVDHPPHGQEFCLGCALCRATDTGY
;
A
#
# COMPACT_ATOMS: atom_id res chain seq x y z
N ALA A 1 -2.58 15.70 13.82
CA ALA A 1 -1.99 15.57 12.47
C ALA A 1 -2.92 16.32 11.52
N ASN A 2 -2.41 17.29 10.76
CA ASN A 2 -3.21 17.98 9.75
C ASN A 2 -3.56 16.96 8.66
N GLY A 3 -4.85 16.63 8.54
CA GLY A 3 -5.35 15.39 7.94
C GLY A 3 -5.28 15.25 6.42
N ASP A 4 -4.97 16.32 5.68
CA ASP A 4 -5.10 16.32 4.21
C ASP A 4 -3.77 16.29 3.45
N ALA A 5 -2.68 16.73 4.07
CA ALA A 5 -1.36 16.83 3.43
C ALA A 5 -0.69 15.46 3.16
N GLU A 6 -1.29 14.38 3.66
CA GLU A 6 -0.76 13.02 3.57
C GLU A 6 -1.63 12.12 2.67
N LEU A 7 -2.73 12.62 2.11
CA LEU A 7 -3.55 11.88 1.14
C LEU A 7 -2.91 11.97 -0.25
N MET A 8 -2.37 10.85 -0.72
CA MET A 8 -1.71 10.77 -2.03
C MET A 8 -2.11 9.48 -2.72
N CYS A 9 -2.55 9.59 -3.98
CA CYS A 9 -2.84 8.40 -4.78
C CYS A 9 -1.55 7.61 -5.06
N GLY A 10 -1.70 6.32 -5.37
CA GLY A 10 -0.54 5.45 -5.62
C GLY A 10 0.28 5.87 -6.83
N GLY A 11 -0.34 6.49 -7.85
CA GLY A 11 0.40 7.03 -9.00
C GLY A 11 1.36 8.16 -8.62
N CYS A 12 0.90 9.11 -7.80
CA CYS A 12 1.72 10.22 -7.30
C CYS A 12 2.79 9.73 -6.31
N SER A 13 2.41 8.86 -5.37
CA SER A 13 3.36 8.34 -4.37
C SER A 13 4.42 7.44 -5.01
N ALA A 14 4.09 6.70 -6.07
CA ALA A 14 5.06 5.96 -6.87
C ALA A 14 6.09 6.90 -7.53
N THR A 15 5.70 8.10 -7.93
CA THR A 15 6.62 9.10 -8.52
C THR A 15 7.59 9.61 -7.46
N VAL A 16 7.08 9.96 -6.28
CA VAL A 16 7.90 10.40 -5.14
C VAL A 16 8.84 9.29 -4.68
N SER A 17 8.37 8.04 -4.67
CA SER A 17 9.15 6.87 -4.23
C SER A 17 10.14 6.36 -5.29
N GLY A 18 10.23 7.01 -6.45
CA GLY A 18 11.13 6.60 -7.54
C GLY A 18 10.75 5.27 -8.20
N LEU A 19 9.51 4.79 -8.01
CA LEU A 19 9.04 3.56 -8.63
C LEU A 19 8.74 3.81 -10.11
N SER A 20 9.66 3.35 -10.96
CA SER A 20 9.49 3.31 -12.41
C SER A 20 8.58 2.16 -12.81
N GLY A 21 7.45 2.46 -13.43
CA GLY A 21 6.50 1.44 -13.89
C GLY A 21 5.05 1.95 -13.91
N ALA A 22 4.28 1.41 -14.85
CA ALA A 22 2.86 1.70 -15.00
C ALA A 22 2.18 0.45 -15.54
N CYS A 23 0.88 0.29 -15.27
CA CYS A 23 0.10 -0.69 -15.99
C CYS A 23 0.04 -0.31 -17.47
N ALA A 24 0.30 -1.26 -18.37
CA ALA A 24 0.20 -1.01 -19.81
C ALA A 24 -1.22 -0.58 -20.25
N LYS A 25 -2.25 -1.03 -19.53
CA LYS A 25 -3.67 -0.75 -19.86
C LYS A 25 -4.21 0.49 -19.15
N HIS A 26 -3.84 0.66 -17.88
CA HIS A 26 -4.48 1.65 -16.99
C HIS A 26 -3.51 2.70 -16.44
N GLY A 27 -2.28 2.73 -16.97
CA GLY A 27 -1.28 3.72 -16.57
C GLY A 27 -0.90 3.62 -15.09
N ARG A 28 -0.70 4.79 -14.47
CA ARG A 28 -0.27 4.93 -13.07
C ARG A 28 -1.39 5.30 -12.11
N ASP A 29 -2.52 5.78 -12.63
CA ASP A 29 -3.62 6.29 -11.82
C ASP A 29 -4.23 5.17 -10.96
N GLU A 30 -4.24 3.95 -11.51
CA GLU A 30 -4.73 2.76 -10.84
C GLU A 30 -3.68 2.03 -10.00
N LEU A 31 -2.47 2.59 -9.83
CA LEU A 31 -1.49 1.99 -8.93
C LEU A 31 -1.99 2.07 -7.49
N GLN A 32 -1.94 0.95 -6.79
CA GLN A 32 -2.17 0.88 -5.35
C GLN A 32 -0.93 0.40 -4.62
N PHE A 33 -0.81 0.84 -3.37
CA PHE A 33 0.20 0.35 -2.44
C PHE A 33 -0.47 -0.35 -1.27
N LYS A 34 0.23 -1.34 -0.72
CA LYS A 34 -0.11 -1.95 0.55
C LYS A 34 0.31 -1.01 1.68
N CYS A 35 -0.51 -0.92 2.73
CA CYS A 35 -0.07 -0.35 4.01
C CYS A 35 1.21 -1.05 4.50
N ARG A 36 2.26 -0.29 4.85
CA ARG A 36 3.53 -0.88 5.31
C ARG A 36 3.34 -1.82 6.50
N PHE A 37 2.34 -1.57 7.34
CA PHE A 37 2.18 -2.21 8.65
C PHE A 37 1.07 -3.26 8.75
N CYS A 38 0.23 -3.44 7.72
CA CYS A 38 -0.81 -4.48 7.71
C CYS A 38 -1.22 -4.88 6.29
N CYS A 39 -2.18 -5.81 6.16
CA CYS A 39 -2.68 -6.29 4.88
C CYS A 39 -3.94 -5.54 4.42
N SER A 40 -3.82 -4.22 4.30
CA SER A 40 -4.86 -3.36 3.73
C SER A 40 -4.28 -2.43 2.66
N PRO A 41 -5.07 -1.97 1.69
CA PRO A 41 -4.64 -0.92 0.78
C PRO A 41 -4.30 0.35 1.56
N ALA A 42 -3.31 1.09 1.08
CA ALA A 42 -2.95 2.37 1.64
C ALA A 42 -3.85 3.49 1.10
N VAL A 43 -4.06 4.49 1.95
CA VAL A 43 -4.82 5.71 1.65
C VAL A 43 -3.95 6.95 1.90
N PHE A 44 -3.05 6.86 2.88
CA PHE A 44 -2.11 7.91 3.24
C PHE A 44 -0.69 7.55 2.80
N PHE A 45 0.09 8.57 2.44
CA PHE A 45 1.51 8.51 2.17
C PHE A 45 2.22 9.61 2.97
N CYS A 46 2.88 9.20 4.05
CA CYS A 46 3.49 10.13 4.99
C CYS A 46 5.01 10.14 4.84
N PHE A 47 5.63 11.27 5.20
CA PHE A 47 7.09 11.44 5.27
C PHE A 47 7.83 11.13 3.96
N GLY A 48 7.13 11.26 2.82
CA GLY A 48 7.68 11.00 1.48
C GLY A 48 8.13 9.56 1.22
N SER A 49 7.75 8.60 2.06
CA SER A 49 8.29 7.24 1.96
C SER A 49 7.40 6.12 2.48
N THR A 50 6.32 6.42 3.22
CA THR A 50 5.61 5.39 3.99
C THR A 50 4.12 5.41 3.73
N HIS A 51 3.59 4.28 3.26
CA HIS A 51 2.17 4.08 3.00
C HIS A 51 1.41 3.55 4.23
N PHE A 52 0.27 4.14 4.55
CA PHE A 52 -0.62 3.73 5.64
C PHE A 52 -2.06 3.52 5.16
N CYS A 53 -2.74 2.50 5.68
CA CYS A 53 -4.20 2.50 5.72
C CYS A 53 -4.69 3.39 6.87
N GLU A 54 -5.97 3.77 6.84
CA GLU A 54 -6.56 4.65 7.86
C GLU A 54 -6.33 4.16 9.30
N ARG A 55 -6.59 2.87 9.58
CA ARG A 55 -6.35 2.30 10.91
C ARG A 55 -4.89 2.45 11.36
N CYS A 56 -3.94 2.13 10.50
CA CYS A 56 -2.52 2.23 10.84
C CYS A 56 -2.05 3.68 10.94
N HIS A 57 -2.63 4.58 10.14
CA HIS A 57 -2.35 6.01 10.21
C HIS A 57 -2.76 6.60 11.57
N VAL A 58 -3.89 6.16 12.14
CA VAL A 58 -4.33 6.58 13.48
C VAL A 58 -3.54 5.90 14.59
N THR A 59 -3.32 4.57 14.49
CA THR A 59 -2.69 3.79 15.57
C THR A 59 -1.16 3.88 15.64
N ARG A 60 -0.53 4.50 14.63
CA ARG A 60 0.91 4.78 14.56
C ARG A 60 1.82 3.61 14.93
N PRO A 61 1.71 2.46 14.23
CA PRO A 61 2.63 1.34 14.43
C PRO A 61 4.08 1.68 14.05
N ASP A 62 4.31 2.75 13.30
CA ASP A 62 5.63 3.31 12.97
C ASP A 62 6.37 3.87 14.20
N TRP A 63 5.68 4.17 15.30
CA TRP A 63 6.30 4.61 16.55
C TRP A 63 6.71 3.46 17.47
N LYS A 64 6.43 2.21 17.07
CA LYS A 64 6.86 1.03 17.80
C LYS A 64 8.26 0.60 17.34
N PRO A 65 9.09 -0.01 18.21
CA PRO A 65 10.44 -0.44 17.85
C PRO A 65 10.48 -1.44 16.69
N GLN A 66 9.40 -2.22 16.53
CA GLN A 66 9.29 -3.26 15.52
C GLN A 66 7.91 -3.23 14.86
N PRO A 67 7.83 -3.49 13.54
CA PRO A 67 6.55 -3.61 12.86
C PRO A 67 5.78 -4.83 13.38
N PRO A 68 4.44 -4.84 13.24
CA PRO A 68 3.63 -6.03 13.52
C PRO A 68 4.14 -7.24 12.72
N PRO A 69 4.15 -8.46 13.25
CA PRO A 69 4.58 -9.62 12.47
C PRO A 69 3.63 -9.90 11.30
N LYS A 70 4.17 -10.36 10.16
CA LYS A 70 3.36 -10.89 9.06
C LYS A 70 2.86 -12.29 9.44
N THR A 71 1.54 -12.47 9.50
CA THR A 71 0.91 -13.74 9.89
C THR A 71 0.14 -14.45 8.78
N CYS A 72 0.06 -13.85 7.58
CA CYS A 72 -0.67 -14.40 6.45
C CYS A 72 0.23 -14.98 5.36
N THR A 73 -0.31 -15.90 4.56
CA THR A 73 0.24 -16.36 3.27
C THR A 73 -0.56 -15.72 2.13
N ARG A 74 -0.23 -15.98 0.86
CA ARG A 74 -1.07 -15.55 -0.27
C ARG A 74 -2.54 -15.96 -0.11
N ALA A 75 -2.77 -17.21 0.28
CA ALA A 75 -4.10 -17.79 0.41
C ALA A 75 -4.92 -17.18 1.55
N THR A 76 -4.26 -16.70 2.61
CA THR A 76 -4.93 -16.12 3.78
C THR A 76 -4.82 -14.59 3.87
N CYS A 77 -4.08 -13.96 2.95
CA CYS A 77 -3.95 -12.50 2.92
C CYS A 77 -5.25 -11.87 2.38
N PRO A 78 -5.85 -10.90 3.08
CA PRO A 78 -7.03 -10.18 2.58
C PRO A 78 -6.83 -9.49 1.22
N LEU A 79 -5.59 -9.26 0.81
CA LEU A 79 -5.24 -8.66 -0.48
C LEU A 79 -5.03 -9.68 -1.60
N GLY A 80 -5.05 -10.98 -1.29
CA GLY A 80 -4.89 -12.08 -2.26
C GLY A 80 -3.51 -12.18 -2.92
N VAL A 81 -2.47 -11.56 -2.33
CA VAL A 81 -1.13 -11.44 -2.92
C VAL A 81 -0.04 -12.01 -2.02
N ASP A 82 1.05 -12.46 -2.64
CA ASP A 82 2.33 -12.61 -1.96
C ASP A 82 2.96 -11.23 -1.77
N HIS A 83 3.37 -10.91 -0.55
CA HIS A 83 3.96 -9.62 -0.20
C HIS A 83 5.09 -9.79 0.83
N PRO A 84 6.04 -8.85 0.95
CA PRO A 84 7.11 -8.91 1.94
C PRO A 84 6.59 -8.82 3.39
N PRO A 85 7.44 -9.08 4.40
CA PRO A 85 7.11 -8.82 5.80
C PRO A 85 6.61 -7.39 6.03
N HIS A 86 5.81 -7.18 7.07
CA HIS A 86 5.41 -5.83 7.46
C HIS A 86 6.64 -4.99 7.88
N GLY A 87 6.57 -3.69 7.64
CA GLY A 87 7.72 -2.79 7.73
C GLY A 87 8.39 -2.49 6.38
N GLN A 88 7.99 -3.19 5.30
CA GLN A 88 8.49 -2.94 3.95
C GLN A 88 7.38 -2.39 3.04
N GLU A 89 7.74 -1.44 2.18
CA GLU A 89 6.86 -0.92 1.13
C GLU A 89 6.54 -2.00 0.11
N PHE A 90 5.31 -1.99 -0.41
CA PHE A 90 4.92 -2.93 -1.44
C PHE A 90 3.87 -2.32 -2.37
N CYS A 91 4.25 -2.14 -3.63
CA CYS A 91 3.31 -1.78 -4.69
C CYS A 91 2.46 -3.01 -5.03
N LEU A 92 1.14 -2.86 -4.94
CA LEU A 92 0.19 -3.89 -5.31
C LEU A 92 -0.03 -3.93 -6.84
N GLY A 93 0.46 -2.93 -7.56
CA GLY A 93 0.19 -2.79 -9.00
C GLY A 93 -1.20 -2.21 -9.27
N CYS A 94 -1.74 -2.50 -10.45
CA CYS A 94 -2.99 -1.95 -10.92
C CYS A 94 -4.20 -2.53 -10.17
N ALA A 95 -4.98 -1.67 -9.53
CA ALA A 95 -6.18 -2.04 -8.80
C ALA A 95 -7.24 -2.68 -9.72
N LEU A 96 -7.46 -2.11 -10.90
CA LEU A 96 -8.43 -2.66 -11.86
C LEU A 96 -8.06 -4.06 -12.36
N CYS A 97 -6.79 -4.29 -12.72
CA CYS A 97 -6.34 -5.63 -13.12
C CYS A 97 -6.48 -6.65 -11.98
N ARG A 98 -6.18 -6.23 -10.73
CA ARG A 98 -6.36 -7.11 -9.57
C ARG A 98 -7.82 -7.43 -9.29
N ALA A 99 -8.73 -6.49 -9.51
CA ALA A 99 -10.16 -6.72 -9.35
C ALA A 99 -10.69 -7.72 -10.39
N THR A 100 -10.23 -7.63 -11.64
CA THR A 100 -10.62 -8.59 -12.69
C THR A 100 -10.11 -10.01 -12.44
N ASP A 101 -8.93 -10.14 -11.81
CA ASP A 101 -8.38 -11.46 -11.44
C ASP A 101 -9.18 -12.11 -10.29
N THR A 102 -9.91 -11.32 -9.50
CA THR A 102 -10.78 -11.80 -8.41
C THR A 102 -12.22 -12.10 -8.85
N GLY A 103 -12.55 -11.94 -10.14
CA GLY A 103 -13.81 -12.44 -10.72
C GLY A 103 -15.08 -11.72 -10.31
N TYR A 104 -15.08 -10.38 -10.28
CA TYR A 104 -16.33 -9.60 -10.29
C TYR A 104 -16.84 -9.38 -11.72
#